data_AF-A0A7V6WKJ2-F1
#
_entry.id   AF-A0A7V6WKJ2-F1
#
_cell.length_a   1.000
_cell.length_b   1.000
_cell.length_c   1.000
_cell.angle_alpha   90.00
_cell.angle_beta   90.00
_cell.angle_gamma   90.00
#
_symmetry.space_group_name_H-M   'P 1'
#
loop_
_entity.id
_entity.type
_entity.pdbx_description
1 polymer ?
#
loop_
_entity_poly.entity_id
_entity_poly.type
_entity_poly.pdbx_seq_one_letter_code
_entity_poly.pdbx_strand_id
1 'polypeptide(L)'
;MAIVRFFEWDQPKLIFSEKKLKKGDKIVVEHEWGTFLAEVLIPEQKGELEEEGRFIRLASALDLETAEDNKKKEIEILDLAKTKAREVGVSMKLIDSKISLDGSCAVIAF
;
A
#
# COMPACT_ATOMS: atom_id res chain seq x y z
N MET A 1 -0.61 -14.34 12.48
CA MET A 1 -0.83 -12.97 11.97
C MET A 1 0.51 -12.28 11.83
N ALA A 2 0.65 -11.37 10.88
CA ALA A 2 1.87 -10.63 10.61
C ALA A 2 1.59 -9.13 10.55
N ILE A 3 2.51 -8.30 11.04
CA ILE A 3 2.42 -6.84 10.90
C ILE A 3 3.14 -6.45 9.62
N VAL A 4 2.43 -5.74 8.75
CA VAL A 4 2.92 -5.33 7.44
C VAL A 4 2.80 -3.82 7.27
N ARG A 5 3.65 -3.25 6.42
CA ARG A 5 3.55 -1.85 6.00
C ARG A 5 3.20 -1.79 4.52
N PHE A 6 2.09 -1.13 4.21
CA PHE A 6 1.67 -0.83 2.85
C PHE A 6 2.33 0.45 2.34
N PHE A 7 2.19 1.53 3.11
CA PHE A 7 2.62 2.88 2.75
C PHE A 7 3.56 3.45 3.81
N GLU A 8 4.43 4.38 3.41
CA GLU A 8 5.39 5.03 4.33
C GLU A 8 4.69 5.94 5.35
N TRP A 9 3.57 6.54 4.96
CA TRP A 9 2.80 7.50 5.77
C TRP A 9 1.67 6.85 6.59
N ASP A 10 1.37 5.58 6.36
CA ASP A 10 0.29 4.86 7.05
C ASP A 10 0.82 4.04 8.23
N GLN A 11 -0.05 3.76 9.20
CA GLN A 11 0.31 2.88 10.31
C GLN A 11 0.46 1.43 9.81
N PRO A 12 1.45 0.66 10.31
CA PRO A 12 1.54 -0.76 10.00
C PRO A 12 0.27 -1.50 10.41
N LYS A 13 -0.21 -2.38 9.54
CA LYS A 13 -1.47 -3.10 9.70
C LYS A 13 -1.24 -4.56 10.05
N LEU A 14 -2.15 -5.14 10.80
CA LEU A 14 -2.15 -6.57 11.07
C LEU A 14 -2.88 -7.30 9.94
N ILE A 15 -2.25 -8.36 9.42
CA ILE A 15 -2.85 -9.24 8.41
C ILE A 15 -2.84 -10.69 8.85
N PHE A 16 -3.85 -11.43 8.39
CA PHE A 16 -3.87 -12.88 8.51
C PHE A 16 -3.09 -13.53 7.35
N SER A 17 -2.27 -14.53 7.68
CA SER A 17 -1.62 -15.40 6.71
C SER A 17 -1.45 -16.79 7.32
N GLU A 18 -1.85 -17.82 6.58
CA GLU A 18 -1.62 -19.23 6.93
C GLU A 18 -0.20 -19.69 6.60
N LYS A 19 0.53 -18.90 5.78
CA LYS A 19 1.92 -19.19 5.42
C LYS A 19 2.88 -18.55 6.41
N LYS A 20 4.00 -19.22 6.65
CA LYS A 20 5.12 -18.65 7.40
C LYS A 20 5.80 -17.57 6.55
N LEU A 21 5.59 -16.32 6.91
CA LEU A 21 6.25 -15.15 6.32
C LEU A 21 7.59 -14.88 7.02
N LYS A 22 8.48 -14.14 6.36
CA LYS A 22 9.73 -13.65 6.93
C LYS A 22 9.75 -12.13 6.94
N LYS A 23 10.49 -11.57 7.90
CA LYS A 23 10.74 -10.13 7.93
C LYS A 23 11.41 -9.68 6.63
N GLY A 24 10.88 -8.62 6.02
CA GLY A 24 11.34 -8.06 4.75
C GLY A 24 10.69 -8.68 3.51
N ASP A 25 9.88 -9.75 3.64
CA ASP A 25 9.15 -10.30 2.50
C ASP A 25 8.22 -9.22 1.92
N LYS A 26 8.20 -9.14 0.59
CA LYS A 26 7.19 -8.39 -0.15
C LYS A 26 6.04 -9.34 -0.48
N ILE A 27 4.83 -8.93 -0.10
CA ILE A 27 3.63 -9.74 -0.24
C ILE A 27 2.53 -8.91 -0.91
N VAL A 28 1.64 -9.60 -1.63
CA VAL A 28 0.42 -8.99 -2.16
C VAL A 28 -0.69 -9.19 -1.14
N VAL A 29 -1.33 -8.07 -0.77
CA VAL A 29 -2.39 -8.04 0.23
C VAL A 29 -3.60 -7.32 -0.36
N GLU A 30 -4.78 -7.86 -0.10
CA GLU A 30 -6.05 -7.19 -0.35
C GLU A 30 -6.30 -6.16 0.75
N HIS A 31 -6.39 -4.90 0.35
CA HIS A 31 -6.74 -3.75 1.18
C HIS A 31 -8.12 -3.23 0.75
N GLU A 32 -8.76 -2.39 1.57
CA GLU A 32 -10.04 -1.75 1.24
C GLU A 32 -10.01 -0.93 -0.06
N TRP A 33 -8.82 -0.48 -0.48
CA TRP A 33 -8.61 0.33 -1.69
C TRP A 33 -8.09 -0.49 -2.88
N GLY A 34 -8.11 -1.82 -2.78
CA GLY A 34 -7.62 -2.74 -3.82
C GLY A 34 -6.40 -3.54 -3.39
N THR A 35 -5.65 -4.06 -4.35
CA THR A 35 -4.49 -4.92 -4.07
C THR A 35 -3.19 -4.13 -4.10
N PHE A 36 -2.38 -4.27 -3.05
CA PHE A 36 -1.13 -3.56 -2.90
C PHE A 36 0.00 -4.49 -2.50
N LEU A 37 1.23 -4.05 -2.77
CA LEU A 37 2.41 -4.63 -2.12
C LEU A 37 2.50 -4.12 -0.69
N ALA A 38 2.77 -5.04 0.23
CA ALA A 38 3.12 -4.73 1.59
C ALA A 38 4.45 -5.40 1.96
N GLU A 39 5.18 -4.79 2.88
CA GLU A 39 6.41 -5.34 3.45
C GLU A 39 6.14 -5.91 4.83
N VAL A 40 6.57 -7.15 5.07
CA VAL A 40 6.46 -7.79 6.38
C VAL A 40 7.46 -7.17 7.36
N LEU A 41 6.96 -6.47 8.37
CA LEU A 41 7.79 -5.91 9.44
C LEU A 41 8.00 -6.90 10.58
N ILE A 42 6.93 -7.58 11.00
CA ILE A 42 6.93 -8.59 12.06
C ILE A 42 6.20 -9.83 11.54
N PRO A 43 6.91 -10.96 11.31
CA PRO A 43 6.34 -12.13 10.64
C PRO A 43 5.35 -12.93 11.51
N GLU A 44 5.47 -12.83 12.83
CA GLU A 44 4.61 -13.53 13.78
C GLU A 44 4.31 -12.63 14.97
N GLN A 45 3.09 -12.09 14.99
CA GLN A 45 2.57 -11.33 16.12
C GLN A 45 1.46 -12.15 16.80
N LYS A 46 1.52 -12.21 18.13
CA LYS A 46 0.42 -12.69 18.98
C LYS A 46 -0.32 -11.48 19.52
N GLY A 47 -1.59 -11.33 19.20
CA GLY A 47 -2.41 -10.20 19.66
C GLY A 47 -3.77 -10.14 18.98
N GLU A 48 -4.69 -9.39 19.59
CA GLU A 48 -6.08 -9.18 19.16
C GLU A 48 -6.23 -7.82 18.43
N LEU A 49 -5.31 -7.47 17.52
CA LEU A 49 -5.57 -6.30 16.66
C LEU A 49 -6.60 -6.67 15.61
N GLU A 50 -7.39 -5.69 15.20
CA GLU A 50 -8.34 -5.82 14.10
C GLU A 50 -7.61 -6.11 12.79
N GLU A 51 -8.12 -7.08 12.01
CA GLU A 51 -7.51 -7.47 10.73
C GLU A 51 -7.88 -6.46 9.66
N GLU A 52 -6.89 -5.75 9.11
CA GLU A 52 -7.11 -4.71 8.09
C GLU A 52 -6.59 -5.09 6.70
N GLY A 53 -6.63 -6.39 6.39
CA GLY A 53 -6.30 -6.87 5.06
C GLY A 53 -6.04 -8.37 5.00
N ARG A 54 -6.15 -8.91 3.80
CA ARG A 54 -6.01 -10.35 3.55
C ARG A 54 -4.78 -10.66 2.73
N PHE A 55 -3.89 -11.50 3.27
CA PHE A 55 -2.78 -12.04 2.49
C PHE A 55 -3.29 -12.81 1.27
N ILE A 56 -2.81 -12.47 0.09
CA ILE A 56 -3.09 -13.21 -1.14
C ILE A 56 -1.93 -14.17 -1.43
N ARG A 57 -0.71 -13.63 -1.56
CA ARG A 57 0.49 -14.40 -1.95
C ARG A 57 1.79 -13.61 -1.73
N LEU A 58 2.93 -14.29 -1.88
CA LEU A 58 4.23 -13.63 -2.04
C LEU A 58 4.24 -12.84 -3.35
N ALA A 59 4.95 -11.71 -3.35
CA ALA A 59 5.15 -10.91 -4.55
C ALA A 59 5.97 -11.71 -5.58
N SER A 60 5.49 -11.74 -6.81
CA SER A 60 6.21 -12.25 -7.97
C SER A 60 7.08 -11.15 -8.58
N ALA A 61 7.98 -11.51 -9.50
CA ALA A 61 8.78 -10.52 -10.23
C ALA A 61 7.90 -9.51 -10.98
N LEU A 62 6.77 -9.96 -11.55
CA LEU A 62 5.82 -9.11 -12.27
C LEU A 62 5.16 -8.08 -11.34
N ASP A 63 4.85 -8.43 -10.09
CA ASP A 63 4.25 -7.47 -9.15
C ASP A 63 5.25 -6.39 -8.75
N LEU A 64 6.51 -6.77 -8.56
CA LEU A 64 7.59 -5.85 -8.22
C LEU A 64 7.85 -4.87 -9.38
N GLU A 65 7.89 -5.38 -10.60
CA GLU A 65 8.00 -4.57 -11.82
C GLU A 65 6.79 -3.62 -11.97
N THR A 66 5.58 -4.15 -11.83
CA THR A 66 4.34 -3.37 -11.91
C THR A 66 4.31 -2.25 -10.87
N ALA A 67 4.71 -2.55 -9.63
CA ALA A 67 4.79 -1.54 -8.57
C ALA A 67 5.83 -0.46 -8.87
N GLU A 68 6.97 -0.81 -9.47
CA GLU A 68 7.99 0.16 -9.84
C GLU A 68 7.52 1.07 -10.99
N ASP A 69 6.81 0.53 -11.98
CA ASP A 69 6.20 1.35 -13.03
C ASP A 69 5.06 2.23 -12.51
N ASN A 70 4.27 1.72 -11.56
CA ASN A 70 3.23 2.51 -10.90
C ASN A 70 3.81 3.68 -10.11
N LYS A 71 4.99 3.57 -9.48
CA LYS A 71 5.64 4.72 -8.82
C LYS A 71 5.86 5.92 -9.73
N LYS A 72 6.14 5.69 -11.02
CA LYS A 72 6.30 6.79 -12.00
C LYS A 72 4.96 7.50 -12.20
N LYS A 73 3.88 6.74 -12.37
CA LYS A 73 2.51 7.27 -12.51
C LYS A 73 2.01 7.95 -11.23
N GLU A 74 2.37 7.42 -10.05
CA GLU A 74 2.06 8.01 -8.75
C GLU A 74 2.54 9.47 -8.68
N ILE A 75 3.79 9.73 -9.12
CA ILE A 75 4.35 11.08 -9.16
C ILE A 75 3.50 12.02 -10.04
N GLU A 76 3.14 11.58 -11.24
CA GLU A 76 2.30 12.35 -12.16
C GLU A 76 0.91 12.63 -11.58
N ILE A 77 0.28 11.61 -10.95
CA ILE A 77 -1.01 11.74 -10.29
C ILE A 77 -0.94 12.74 -9.13
N LEU A 78 0.12 12.69 -8.32
CA LEU A 78 0.28 13.57 -7.17
C LEU A 78 0.44 15.03 -7.61
N ASP A 79 1.19 15.30 -8.68
CA ASP A 79 1.37 16.65 -9.22
C ASP A 79 0.07 17.20 -9.80
N LEU A 80 -0.67 16.37 -10.55
CA LEU A 80 -1.99 16.72 -11.06
C LEU A 80 -2.96 17.01 -9.91
N ALA A 81 -2.99 16.16 -8.88
CA ALA A 81 -3.85 16.33 -7.71
C ALA A 81 -3.51 17.62 -6.96
N LYS A 82 -2.22 17.96 -6.79
CA LYS A 82 -1.78 19.22 -6.17
C LYS A 82 -2.21 20.43 -6.98
N THR A 83 -2.11 20.37 -8.30
CA THR A 83 -2.56 21.44 -9.19
C THR A 83 -4.07 21.65 -9.04
N LYS A 84 -4.86 20.58 -9.09
CA LYS A 84 -6.31 20.64 -8.90
C LYS A 84 -6.71 21.12 -7.51
N ALA A 85 -6.05 20.66 -6.46
CA ALA A 85 -6.29 21.11 -5.08
C ALA A 85 -6.11 22.63 -4.94
N ARG A 86 -5.08 23.20 -5.59
CA ARG A 86 -4.88 24.66 -5.62
C ARG A 86 -5.97 25.40 -6.38
N GLU A 87 -6.38 24.88 -7.54
CA GLU A 87 -7.46 25.47 -8.35
C GLU A 87 -8.79 25.56 -7.59
N VAL A 88 -9.13 24.52 -6.81
CA VAL A 88 -10.38 24.45 -6.05
C VAL A 88 -10.27 25.00 -4.61
N GLY A 89 -9.11 25.53 -4.23
CA GLY A 89 -8.92 26.16 -2.91
C GLY A 89 -8.87 25.17 -1.74
N VAL A 90 -8.45 23.93 -1.96
CA VAL A 90 -8.24 22.94 -0.90
C VAL A 90 -7.03 23.34 -0.05
N SER A 91 -7.25 23.53 1.25
CA SER A 91 -6.24 24.06 2.19
C SER A 91 -5.28 23.01 2.76
N MET A 92 -5.51 21.73 2.49
CA MET A 92 -4.65 20.63 2.96
C MET A 92 -3.49 20.37 2.01
N LYS A 93 -2.38 19.85 2.55
CA LYS A 93 -1.18 19.53 1.78
C LYS A 93 -1.20 18.07 1.36
N LEU A 94 -1.31 17.79 0.07
CA LEU A 94 -1.15 16.43 -0.45
C LEU A 94 0.32 15.99 -0.35
N ILE A 95 0.58 14.86 0.31
CA ILE A 95 1.94 14.39 0.63
C ILE A 95 2.40 13.22 -0.23
N ASP A 96 1.50 12.32 -0.63
CA ASP A 96 1.87 11.11 -1.38
C ASP A 96 0.68 10.59 -2.21
N SER A 97 0.97 9.72 -3.16
CA SER A 97 -0.03 8.95 -3.91
C SER A 97 0.40 7.49 -4.06
N LYS A 98 -0.59 6.59 -4.10
CA LYS A 98 -0.38 5.14 -4.28
C LYS A 98 -1.36 4.58 -5.28
N ILE A 99 -0.90 3.70 -6.17
CA ILE A 99 -1.74 3.03 -7.15
C ILE A 99 -1.80 1.54 -6.81
N SER A 100 -3.00 0.96 -6.86
CA SER A 100 -3.18 -0.48 -6.71
C SER A 100 -2.44 -1.26 -7.81
N LEU A 101 -2.05 -2.51 -7.56
CA LEU A 101 -1.29 -3.31 -8.52
C LEU A 101 -2.01 -3.49 -9.86
N ASP A 102 -3.33 -3.55 -9.84
CA ASP A 102 -4.18 -3.63 -11.04
C ASP A 102 -4.41 -2.26 -11.72
N GLY A 103 -3.96 -1.16 -11.11
CA GLY A 103 -4.14 0.20 -11.62
C GLY A 103 -5.58 0.74 -11.50
N SER A 104 -6.48 0.02 -10.83
CA SER A 104 -7.90 0.39 -10.74
C SER A 104 -8.19 1.52 -9.76
N CYS A 105 -7.30 1.73 -8.77
CA CYS A 105 -7.46 2.73 -7.73
C CYS A 105 -6.18 3.56 -7.54
N ALA A 106 -6.35 4.85 -7.29
CA ALA A 106 -5.30 5.74 -6.80
C ALA A 106 -5.72 6.34 -5.45
N VAL A 107 -4.88 6.16 -4.45
CA VAL A 107 -5.03 6.69 -3.09
C VAL A 107 -4.18 7.95 -2.98
N ILE A 108 -4.75 9.05 -2.47
CA ILE A 108 -4.04 10.31 -2.24
C ILE A 108 -3.98 10.57 -0.74
N ALA A 109 -2.77 10.68 -0.20
CA ALA A 109 -2.54 11.01 1.21
C ALA A 109 -2.33 12.51 1.40
N PHE A 110 -2.85 13.06 2.50
CA PHE A 110 -2.79 14.48 2.87
C PHE A 110 -2.65 14.68 4.37
#